data_AF-A0A4Q2X1Y3-F1
#
_entry.id   AF-A0A4Q2X1Y3-F1
#
_cell.length_a   1.000
_cell.length_b   1.000
_cell.length_c   1.000
_cell.angle_alpha   90.00
_cell.angle_beta   90.00
_cell.angle_gamma   90.00
#
_symmetry.space_group_name_H-M   'P 1'
#
loop_
_entity.id
_entity.type
_entity.pdbx_description
1 polymer ?
#
loop_
_entity_poly.entity_id
_entity_poly.type
_entity_poly.pdbx_seq_one_letter_code
_entity_poly.pdbx_strand_id
1 'polypeptide(L)'
;MRSEELDMVSPPEERGVNIIGVLPPRKKGELFDPGPRINLEKRNITVRDALVTFCQETGSAFRVDDHAVVVHPLGMEGYGLVPEQKGAAAEYAAKIVLQRAKFEMTPLREMVEQLNQQVARAAKGGKVFPIVIGEGVDPAMESGTMTVRRVPLATVLSYALDGMGLEWTADDGRFLIRRK
;
A
#
# COMPACT_ATOMS: atom_id res chain seq x y z
N MET A 1 16.51 18.78 20.29
CA MET A 1 15.29 19.54 19.92
C MET A 1 14.54 18.66 18.93
N ARG A 2 13.80 17.65 19.41
CA ARG A 2 12.38 17.60 19.85
C ARG A 2 11.41 17.92 18.70
N SER A 3 10.90 16.82 18.14
CA SER A 3 9.88 16.71 17.09
C SER A 3 8.56 17.46 17.39
N GLU A 4 8.31 17.84 18.64
CA GLU A 4 7.07 18.47 19.09
C GLU A 4 6.86 19.90 18.57
N GLU A 5 7.94 20.62 18.22
CA GLU A 5 7.82 22.01 17.76
C GLU A 5 7.39 22.13 16.28
N LEU A 6 7.48 21.05 15.49
CA LEU A 6 7.09 21.05 14.08
C LEU A 6 5.60 20.73 13.85
N ASP A 7 4.87 20.29 14.88
CA ASP A 7 3.50 19.78 14.74
C ASP A 7 2.38 20.84 14.84
N MET A 8 2.71 22.10 15.13
CA MET A 8 1.70 23.06 15.58
C MET A 8 1.10 24.02 14.55
N VAL A 9 1.56 24.10 13.29
CA VAL A 9 1.10 25.22 12.41
C VAL A 9 0.72 24.83 10.98
N SER A 10 1.13 23.67 10.47
CA SER A 10 0.88 23.34 9.06
C SER A 10 -0.38 22.46 8.88
N PRO A 11 -1.22 22.75 7.87
CA PRO A 11 -2.27 21.86 7.40
C PRO A 11 -1.71 20.44 7.17
N PRO A 12 -2.48 19.36 7.37
CA PRO A 12 -1.99 17.99 7.20
C PRO A 12 -1.32 17.74 5.83
N GLU A 13 -1.82 18.36 4.78
CA GLU A 13 -1.23 18.32 3.42
C GLU A 13 0.15 19.00 3.28
N GLU A 14 0.57 19.84 4.22
CA GLU A 14 1.87 20.51 4.26
C GLU A 14 2.88 19.81 5.18
N ARG A 15 2.43 18.81 5.95
CA ARG A 15 3.31 18.03 6.81
C ARG A 15 4.12 17.08 5.93
N GLY A 16 5.43 17.19 5.99
CA GLY A 16 6.34 16.29 5.27
C GLY A 16 6.09 14.83 5.64
N VAL A 17 6.55 13.91 4.78
CA VAL A 17 6.46 12.47 5.05
C VAL A 17 7.52 12.08 6.08
N ASN A 18 7.10 11.63 7.26
CA ASN A 18 8.03 11.05 8.24
C ASN A 18 8.45 9.65 7.77
N ILE A 19 9.76 9.41 7.66
CA ILE A 19 10.31 8.08 7.36
C ILE A 19 11.09 7.59 8.58
N ILE A 20 10.64 6.49 9.17
CA ILE A 20 11.23 5.87 10.35
C ILE A 20 11.99 4.61 9.93
N GLY A 21 13.31 4.60 10.14
CA GLY A 21 14.13 3.41 9.94
C GLY A 21 14.22 2.60 11.23
N VAL A 22 13.70 1.37 11.21
CA VAL A 22 13.85 0.41 12.31
C VAL A 22 15.15 -0.37 12.08
N LEU A 23 16.05 -0.30 13.05
CA LEU A 23 17.29 -1.08 13.00
C LEU A 23 17.10 -2.41 13.73
N PRO A 24 17.73 -3.51 13.27
CA PRO A 24 17.69 -4.78 13.98
C PRO A 24 18.30 -4.64 15.38
N PRO A 25 17.82 -5.42 16.36
CA PRO A 25 18.35 -5.40 17.72
C PRO A 25 19.84 -5.79 17.70
N ARG A 26 20.69 -4.92 18.26
CA ARG A 26 22.14 -5.15 18.32
C ARG A 26 22.55 -5.88 19.58
N LYS A 27 23.61 -6.67 19.50
CA LYS A 27 24.28 -7.19 20.69
C LYS A 27 25.13 -6.10 21.33
N LYS A 28 25.18 -6.08 22.66
CA LYS A 28 25.97 -5.09 23.42
C LYS A 28 27.44 -5.17 23.01
N GLY A 29 27.99 -4.06 22.50
CA GLY A 29 29.39 -3.96 22.07
C GLY A 29 29.64 -4.07 20.56
N GLU A 30 28.59 -4.30 19.76
CA GLU A 30 28.69 -4.35 18.30
C GLU A 30 28.71 -2.94 17.70
N LEU A 31 29.73 -2.64 16.89
CA LEU A 31 29.84 -1.37 16.16
C LEU A 31 28.74 -1.26 15.11
N PHE A 32 28.22 -0.05 14.90
CA PHE A 32 27.29 0.19 13.79
C PHE A 32 28.03 0.06 12.46
N ASP A 33 27.74 -1.00 11.72
CA ASP A 33 28.05 -1.05 10.30
C ASP A 33 26.82 -0.52 9.53
N PRO A 34 26.90 0.67 8.91
CA PRO A 34 25.81 1.21 8.11
C PRO A 34 25.57 0.42 6.81
N GLY A 35 26.40 -0.58 6.50
CA GLY A 35 26.32 -1.35 5.29
C GLY A 35 26.78 -0.57 4.06
N PRO A 36 26.65 -1.16 2.86
CA PRO A 36 27.04 -0.53 1.61
C PRO A 36 26.18 0.71 1.34
N ARG A 37 26.83 1.81 0.96
CA ARG A 37 26.12 3.00 0.47
C ARG A 37 25.51 2.70 -0.89
N ILE A 38 24.18 2.80 -0.98
CA ILE A 38 23.44 2.65 -2.22
C ILE A 38 23.08 4.04 -2.74
N ASN A 39 23.47 4.32 -3.99
CA ASN A 39 23.08 5.54 -4.69
C ASN A 39 21.95 5.20 -5.67
N LEU A 40 20.75 5.72 -5.41
CA LEU A 40 19.58 5.56 -6.26
C LEU A 40 19.27 6.87 -6.99
N GLU A 41 19.58 6.93 -8.29
CA GLU A 41 19.14 8.05 -9.14
C GLU A 41 17.95 7.60 -9.99
N LYS A 42 16.75 8.04 -9.60
CA LYS A 42 15.51 7.82 -10.35
C LYS A 42 14.82 9.17 -10.56
N ARG A 43 14.33 9.41 -11.77
CA ARG A 43 13.64 10.66 -12.14
C ARG A 43 12.21 10.33 -12.55
N ASN A 44 11.27 11.23 -12.25
CA ASN A 44 9.84 11.09 -12.60
C ASN A 44 9.17 9.83 -12.02
N ILE A 45 9.52 9.44 -10.80
CA ILE A 45 8.89 8.30 -10.09
C ILE A 45 8.07 8.78 -8.90
N THR A 46 7.14 7.95 -8.42
CA THR A 46 6.38 8.25 -7.20
C THR A 46 7.21 7.96 -5.95
N VAL A 47 6.86 8.57 -4.81
CA VAL A 47 7.48 8.26 -3.50
C VAL A 47 7.35 6.78 -3.15
N ARG A 48 6.21 6.16 -3.49
CA ARG A 48 5.99 4.73 -3.27
C ARG A 48 6.96 3.89 -4.10
N ASP A 49 7.13 4.20 -5.38
CA ASP A 49 8.08 3.46 -6.25
C ASP A 49 9.53 3.63 -5.77
N ALA A 50 9.86 4.81 -5.25
CA ALA A 50 11.17 5.07 -4.65
C ALA A 50 11.38 4.19 -3.41
N LEU A 51 10.39 4.10 -2.52
CA LEU A 51 10.42 3.25 -1.32
C LEU A 51 10.50 1.76 -1.67
N VAL A 52 9.72 1.31 -2.67
CA VAL A 52 9.77 -0.07 -3.15
C VAL A 52 11.17 -0.39 -3.68
N THR A 53 11.71 0.47 -4.56
CA THR A 53 13.06 0.27 -5.13
C THR A 53 14.11 0.26 -4.01
N PHE A 54 14.03 1.21 -3.08
CA PHE A 54 14.93 1.25 -1.92
C PHE A 54 14.87 -0.02 -1.09
N CYS A 55 13.68 -0.52 -0.80
CA CYS A 55 13.49 -1.75 -0.02
C CYS A 55 14.02 -2.99 -0.75
N GLN A 56 13.83 -3.08 -2.07
CA GLN A 56 14.39 -4.15 -2.90
C GLN A 56 15.93 -4.17 -2.88
N GLU A 57 16.57 -3.01 -3.02
CA GLU A 57 18.04 -2.89 -3.04
C GLU A 57 18.67 -3.11 -1.66
N THR A 58 17.96 -2.78 -0.57
CA THR A 58 18.46 -2.89 0.80
C THR A 58 18.08 -4.19 1.52
N GLY A 59 17.25 -5.04 0.90
CA GLY A 59 16.69 -6.21 1.59
C GLY A 59 15.79 -5.83 2.77
N SER A 60 15.11 -4.68 2.66
CA SER A 60 14.16 -4.17 3.65
C SER A 60 12.72 -4.35 3.17
N ALA A 61 11.76 -4.09 4.04
CA ALA A 61 10.37 -3.85 3.69
C ALA A 61 9.89 -2.54 4.33
N PHE A 62 8.76 -2.03 3.88
CA PHE A 62 8.15 -0.85 4.49
C PHE A 62 6.65 -1.04 4.68
N ARG A 63 6.13 -0.37 5.71
CA ARG A 63 4.68 -0.19 5.95
C ARG A 63 4.37 1.29 6.06
N VAL A 64 3.11 1.64 5.82
CA VAL A 64 2.61 3.00 6.00
C VAL A 64 1.70 2.99 7.22
N ASP A 65 2.05 3.78 8.22
CA ASP A 65 1.24 4.12 9.39
C ASP A 65 0.57 5.49 9.18
N ASP A 66 -0.41 5.85 10.02
CA ASP A 66 -1.19 7.09 9.92
C ASP A 66 -0.35 8.36 9.73
N HIS A 67 0.87 8.39 10.29
CA HIS A 67 1.75 9.56 10.29
C HIS A 67 3.20 9.27 9.88
N ALA A 68 3.50 8.05 9.42
CA ALA A 68 4.86 7.66 9.09
C ALA A 68 4.95 6.52 8.09
N VAL A 69 6.02 6.51 7.31
CA VAL A 69 6.49 5.32 6.60
C VAL A 69 7.53 4.63 7.48
N VAL A 70 7.26 3.40 7.89
CA VAL A 70 8.20 2.62 8.70
C VAL A 70 8.91 1.63 7.80
N VAL A 71 10.23 1.82 7.64
CA VAL A 71 11.11 0.87 6.95
C VAL A 71 11.72 -0.06 7.99
N HIS A 72 11.69 -1.36 7.75
CA HIS A 72 12.21 -2.38 8.65
C HIS A 72 12.94 -3.49 7.87
N PRO A 73 13.83 -4.25 8.52
CA PRO A 73 14.44 -5.43 7.93
C PRO A 73 13.38 -6.44 7.48
N LEU A 74 13.63 -7.10 6.36
CA LEU A 74 12.76 -8.16 5.87
C LEU A 74 12.76 -9.33 6.88
N GLY A 75 11.57 -9.83 7.24
CA GLY A 75 11.41 -10.96 8.15
C GLY A 75 11.48 -10.63 9.66
N MET A 76 11.44 -9.35 10.04
CA MET A 76 11.32 -8.96 11.45
C MET A 76 9.96 -9.37 12.04
N GLU A 77 9.96 -10.13 13.14
CA GLU A 77 8.74 -10.57 13.84
C GLU A 77 7.86 -9.37 14.24
N GLY A 78 6.55 -9.46 13.98
CA GLY A 78 5.60 -8.38 14.22
C GLY A 78 5.40 -7.40 13.05
N TYR A 79 6.22 -7.51 11.99
CA TYR A 79 6.08 -6.73 10.78
C TYR A 79 5.71 -7.65 9.62
N GLY A 80 4.41 -7.66 9.27
CA GLY A 80 3.86 -8.55 8.25
C GLY A 80 4.60 -8.41 6.91
N LEU A 81 4.87 -9.54 6.25
CA LEU A 81 5.27 -9.54 4.85
C LEU A 81 4.11 -8.96 4.03
N VAL A 82 4.39 -7.99 3.14
CA VAL A 82 3.42 -7.61 2.12
C VAL A 82 3.10 -8.89 1.34
N PRO A 83 1.83 -9.34 1.29
CA PRO A 83 1.49 -10.59 0.64
C PRO A 83 2.04 -10.59 -0.78
N GLU A 84 2.86 -11.59 -1.12
CA GLU A 84 3.42 -11.70 -2.45
C GLU A 84 2.28 -11.95 -3.44
N GLN A 85 2.04 -10.99 -4.32
CA GLN A 85 0.96 -11.08 -5.30
C GLN A 85 1.44 -11.82 -6.54
N LYS A 86 0.79 -12.94 -6.85
CA LYS A 86 1.14 -13.79 -7.99
C LYS A 86 -0.03 -13.90 -8.96
N GLY A 87 0.27 -14.28 -10.21
CA GLY A 87 -0.72 -14.59 -11.23
C GLY A 87 -1.11 -13.40 -12.12
N ALA A 88 -1.89 -13.72 -13.15
CA ALA A 88 -2.25 -12.74 -14.19
C ALA A 88 -3.05 -11.55 -13.66
N ALA A 89 -3.86 -11.73 -12.61
CA ALA A 89 -4.60 -10.63 -12.00
C ALA A 89 -3.67 -9.65 -11.27
N ALA A 90 -2.61 -10.13 -10.61
CA ALA A 90 -1.64 -9.27 -9.92
C ALA A 90 -0.93 -8.32 -10.89
N GLU A 91 -0.42 -8.85 -12.01
CA GLU A 91 0.19 -8.03 -13.06
C GLU A 91 -0.81 -7.02 -13.65
N TYR A 92 -2.06 -7.46 -13.81
CA TYR A 92 -3.12 -6.61 -14.34
C TYR A 92 -3.44 -5.44 -13.40
N ALA A 93 -3.54 -5.69 -12.08
CA ALA A 93 -3.82 -4.64 -11.10
C ALA A 93 -2.72 -3.58 -11.01
N ALA A 94 -1.46 -3.95 -11.29
CA ALA A 94 -0.36 -3.00 -11.38
C ALA A 94 -0.43 -2.12 -12.63
N LYS A 95 -1.00 -2.64 -13.74
CA LYS A 95 -1.06 -1.95 -15.04
C LYS A 95 -2.33 -1.09 -15.21
N ILE A 96 -3.45 -1.49 -14.63
CA ILE A 96 -4.70 -0.73 -14.77
C ILE A 96 -4.66 0.52 -13.87
N VAL A 97 -4.75 1.69 -14.50
CA VAL A 97 -4.75 2.98 -13.81
C VAL A 97 -6.17 3.53 -13.74
N LEU A 98 -6.70 3.67 -12.53
CA LEU A 98 -7.98 4.31 -12.29
C LEU A 98 -7.80 5.83 -12.35
N GLN A 99 -8.60 6.50 -13.19
CA GLN A 99 -8.52 7.96 -13.33
C GLN A 99 -8.88 8.67 -12.03
N ARG A 100 -9.90 8.16 -11.33
CA ARG A 100 -10.33 8.63 -10.02
C ARG A 100 -11.08 7.52 -9.31
N ALA A 101 -10.77 7.28 -8.03
CA ALA A 101 -11.60 6.51 -7.12
C ALA A 101 -11.91 7.37 -5.90
N LYS A 102 -13.18 7.40 -5.48
CA LYS A 102 -13.66 8.17 -4.34
C LYS A 102 -14.62 7.28 -3.55
N PHE A 103 -14.34 7.12 -2.27
CA PHE A 103 -15.19 6.42 -1.31
C PHE A 103 -15.40 7.34 -0.12
N GLU A 104 -16.64 7.43 0.36
CA GLU A 104 -17.03 8.25 1.50
C GLU A 104 -17.92 7.37 2.38
N MET A 105 -17.34 6.78 3.42
CA MET A 105 -18.06 5.86 4.32
C MET A 105 -18.87 4.80 3.55
N THR A 106 -18.24 4.23 2.52
CA THR A 106 -18.95 3.39 1.55
C THR A 106 -18.90 1.93 2.01
N PRO A 107 -20.03 1.20 2.06
CA PRO A 107 -20.02 -0.22 2.39
C PRO A 107 -19.11 -1.02 1.45
N LEU A 108 -18.40 -2.03 1.98
CA LEU A 108 -17.43 -2.83 1.22
C LEU A 108 -18.03 -3.39 -0.07
N ARG A 109 -19.27 -3.88 -0.01
CA ARG A 109 -20.01 -4.37 -1.18
C ARG A 109 -20.10 -3.33 -2.28
N GLU A 110 -20.55 -2.13 -1.93
CA GLU A 110 -20.74 -1.05 -2.88
C GLU A 110 -19.39 -0.58 -3.43
N MET A 111 -18.36 -0.48 -2.59
CA MET A 111 -17.00 -0.15 -2.99
C MET A 111 -16.46 -1.15 -4.03
N VAL A 112 -16.65 -2.45 -3.81
CA VAL A 112 -16.24 -3.51 -4.75
C VAL A 112 -17.01 -3.43 -6.07
N GLU A 113 -18.32 -3.19 -6.02
CA GLU A 113 -19.13 -2.99 -7.23
C GLU A 113 -18.67 -1.77 -8.04
N GLN A 114 -18.44 -0.64 -7.37
CA GLN A 114 -17.92 0.57 -8.01
C GLN A 114 -16.54 0.35 -8.62
N LEU A 115 -15.63 -0.33 -7.91
CA LEU A 115 -14.30 -0.65 -8.43
C LEU A 115 -14.39 -1.56 -9.66
N ASN A 116 -15.18 -2.63 -9.61
CA ASN A 116 -15.38 -3.52 -10.76
C ASN A 116 -15.91 -2.77 -11.99
N GLN A 117 -16.86 -1.85 -11.80
CA GLN A 117 -17.36 -1.01 -12.89
C GLN A 117 -16.28 -0.07 -13.46
N GLN A 118 -15.47 0.55 -12.60
CA GLN A 118 -14.38 1.44 -13.02
C GLN A 118 -13.30 0.67 -13.79
N VAL A 119 -12.92 -0.52 -13.31
CA VAL A 119 -11.96 -1.41 -13.97
C VAL A 119 -12.48 -1.84 -15.34
N ALA A 120 -13.75 -2.24 -15.45
CA ALA A 120 -14.35 -2.61 -16.73
C ALA A 120 -14.32 -1.47 -17.76
N ARG A 121 -14.60 -0.24 -17.31
CA ARG A 121 -14.49 0.96 -18.17
C ARG A 121 -13.04 1.24 -18.59
N ALA A 122 -12.10 1.13 -17.66
CA ALA A 122 -10.68 1.34 -17.92
C ALA A 122 -10.10 0.30 -18.89
N ALA A 123 -10.61 -0.94 -18.83
CA ALA A 123 -10.18 -2.04 -19.70
C ALA A 123 -10.65 -1.91 -21.16
N LYS A 124 -11.60 -1.01 -21.47
CA LYS A 124 -12.13 -0.76 -22.83
C LYS A 124 -12.54 -2.06 -23.58
N GLY A 125 -13.18 -2.99 -22.87
CA GLY A 125 -13.61 -4.28 -23.43
C GLY A 125 -12.53 -5.38 -23.44
N GLY A 126 -11.34 -5.11 -22.91
CA GLY A 126 -10.33 -6.14 -22.65
C GLY A 126 -10.70 -7.09 -21.52
N LYS A 127 -9.85 -8.09 -21.27
CA LYS A 127 -10.01 -9.02 -20.15
C LYS A 127 -10.03 -8.24 -18.82
N VAL A 128 -10.98 -8.56 -17.96
CA VAL A 128 -11.13 -8.00 -16.61
C VAL A 128 -11.10 -9.13 -15.60
N PHE A 129 -10.40 -8.91 -14.50
CA PHE A 129 -10.40 -9.83 -13.36
C PHE A 129 -11.34 -9.25 -12.29
N PRO A 130 -12.39 -9.96 -11.89
CA PRO A 130 -13.34 -9.48 -10.89
C PRO A 130 -12.68 -9.37 -9.52
N ILE A 131 -13.07 -8.33 -8.78
CA ILE A 131 -12.80 -8.18 -7.36
C ILE A 131 -13.95 -8.84 -6.60
N VAL A 132 -13.60 -9.75 -5.70
CA VAL A 132 -14.55 -10.62 -4.98
C VAL A 132 -14.31 -10.51 -3.48
N ILE A 133 -15.39 -10.39 -2.71
CA ILE A 133 -15.35 -10.44 -1.24
C ILE A 133 -15.25 -11.91 -0.83
N GLY A 134 -14.21 -12.26 -0.07
CA GLY A 134 -13.98 -13.60 0.43
C GLY A 134 -14.94 -13.98 1.56
N GLU A 135 -14.98 -15.28 1.85
CA GLU A 135 -15.79 -15.84 2.92
C GLU A 135 -15.35 -15.29 4.29
N GLY A 136 -16.32 -15.03 5.19
CA GLY A 136 -16.05 -14.49 6.52
C GLY A 136 -15.73 -12.99 6.58
N VAL A 137 -15.74 -12.29 5.44
CA VAL A 137 -15.67 -10.82 5.38
C VAL A 137 -17.07 -10.25 5.39
N ASP A 138 -17.33 -9.28 6.27
CA ASP A 138 -18.63 -8.62 6.36
C ASP A 138 -18.79 -7.61 5.20
N PRO A 139 -19.73 -7.80 4.26
CA PRO A 139 -19.92 -6.89 3.15
C PRO A 139 -20.50 -5.53 3.54
N ALA A 140 -21.05 -5.38 4.75
CA ALA A 140 -21.64 -4.14 5.25
C ALA A 140 -20.62 -3.22 5.95
N MET A 141 -19.40 -3.71 6.20
CA MET A 141 -18.37 -2.89 6.84
C MET A 141 -18.01 -1.68 5.96
N GLU A 142 -17.89 -0.52 6.57
CA GLU A 142 -17.70 0.75 5.84
C GLU A 142 -16.21 1.03 5.64
N SER A 143 -15.87 1.53 4.45
CA SER A 143 -14.55 2.09 4.20
C SER A 143 -14.39 3.42 4.93
N GLY A 144 -13.14 3.81 5.21
CA GLY A 144 -12.84 5.22 5.49
C GLY A 144 -13.15 6.12 4.27
N THR A 145 -13.02 7.43 4.44
CA THR A 145 -13.08 8.38 3.32
C THR A 145 -11.75 8.38 2.58
N MET A 146 -11.79 8.10 1.28
CA MET A 146 -10.60 8.10 0.42
C MET A 146 -10.91 8.76 -0.93
N THR A 147 -10.00 9.61 -1.41
CA THR A 147 -10.01 10.09 -2.79
C THR A 147 -8.63 9.94 -3.39
N VAL A 148 -8.52 9.17 -4.47
CA VAL A 148 -7.27 8.97 -5.22
C VAL A 148 -7.48 9.29 -6.70
N ARG A 149 -6.42 9.74 -7.38
CA ARG A 149 -6.45 10.14 -8.80
C ARG A 149 -5.26 9.58 -9.55
N ARG A 150 -5.50 9.00 -10.73
CA ARG A 150 -4.47 8.39 -11.60
C ARG A 150 -3.60 7.38 -10.86
N VAL A 151 -4.24 6.44 -10.17
CA VAL A 151 -3.57 5.45 -9.31
C VAL A 151 -3.83 4.04 -9.82
N PRO A 152 -2.83 3.13 -9.79
CA PRO A 152 -3.03 1.72 -10.11
C PRO A 152 -4.10 1.05 -9.23
N LEU A 153 -4.89 0.14 -9.78
CA LEU A 153 -5.91 -0.60 -9.02
C LEU A 153 -5.31 -1.30 -7.79
N ALA A 154 -4.13 -1.90 -7.93
CA ALA A 154 -3.43 -2.54 -6.82
C ALA A 154 -3.28 -1.60 -5.61
N THR A 155 -2.88 -0.37 -5.89
CA THR A 155 -2.70 0.67 -4.87
C THR A 155 -4.03 1.09 -4.26
N VAL A 156 -5.08 1.26 -5.08
CA VAL A 156 -6.42 1.62 -4.59
C VAL A 156 -6.96 0.52 -3.65
N LEU A 157 -6.82 -0.75 -4.03
CA LEU A 157 -7.23 -1.89 -3.20
C LEU A 157 -6.47 -1.91 -1.87
N SER A 158 -5.15 -1.74 -1.91
CA SER A 158 -4.35 -1.71 -0.68
C SER A 158 -4.82 -0.60 0.27
N TYR A 159 -4.97 0.64 -0.20
CA TYR A 159 -5.38 1.74 0.68
C TYR A 159 -6.82 1.62 1.17
N ALA A 160 -7.74 1.20 0.30
CA ALA A 160 -9.15 1.07 0.66
C ALA A 160 -9.36 0.00 1.76
N LEU A 161 -8.65 -1.12 1.65
CA LEU A 161 -8.82 -2.27 2.53
C LEU A 161 -8.02 -2.17 3.83
N ASP A 162 -6.92 -1.42 3.82
CA ASP A 162 -6.03 -1.28 4.98
C ASP A 162 -6.76 -0.72 6.20
N GLY A 163 -7.52 0.38 6.02
CA GLY A 163 -8.32 0.99 7.08
C GLY A 163 -9.47 0.12 7.59
N MET A 164 -9.76 -0.99 6.91
CA MET A 164 -10.81 -1.95 7.24
C MET A 164 -10.24 -3.20 7.92
N GLY A 165 -8.91 -3.28 8.12
CA GLY A 165 -8.26 -4.50 8.62
C GLY A 165 -8.34 -5.65 7.61
N LEU A 166 -8.54 -5.34 6.34
CA LEU A 166 -8.63 -6.30 5.25
C LEU A 166 -7.36 -6.28 4.41
N GLU A 167 -7.16 -7.36 3.67
CA GLU A 167 -6.15 -7.46 2.64
C GLU A 167 -6.74 -8.07 1.36
N TRP A 168 -5.97 -8.03 0.29
CA TRP A 168 -6.35 -8.65 -0.96
C TRP A 168 -5.23 -9.51 -1.52
N THR A 169 -5.65 -10.59 -2.17
CA THR A 169 -4.79 -11.49 -2.93
C THR A 169 -5.26 -11.54 -4.37
N ALA A 170 -4.39 -12.03 -5.25
CA ALA A 170 -4.69 -12.23 -6.65
C ALA A 170 -4.31 -13.65 -7.05
N ASP A 171 -5.10 -14.22 -7.97
CA ASP A 171 -4.81 -15.47 -8.67
C ASP A 171 -4.94 -15.25 -10.19
N ASP A 172 -5.01 -16.32 -10.98
CA ASP A 172 -5.15 -16.22 -12.45
C ASP A 172 -6.56 -15.85 -12.93
N GLY A 173 -7.51 -15.69 -12.03
CA GLY A 173 -8.92 -15.47 -12.33
C GLY A 173 -9.56 -14.28 -11.64
N ARG A 174 -9.05 -13.82 -10.49
CA ARG A 174 -9.73 -12.81 -9.66
C ARG A 174 -8.81 -12.12 -8.66
N PHE A 175 -9.35 -11.05 -8.08
CA PHE A 175 -8.88 -10.46 -6.82
C PHE A 175 -9.78 -10.95 -5.68
N LEU A 176 -9.20 -11.46 -4.61
CA LEU A 176 -9.91 -11.96 -3.44
C LEU A 176 -9.59 -11.11 -2.22
N ILE A 177 -10.62 -10.49 -1.64
CA ILE A 177 -10.54 -9.72 -0.40
C ILE A 177 -10.73 -10.67 0.78
N ARG A 178 -9.88 -10.56 1.81
CA ARG A 178 -9.93 -11.40 3.01
C ARG A 178 -9.52 -10.59 4.24
N ARG A 179 -9.75 -11.12 5.44
CA ARG A 179 -9.19 -10.55 6.67
C ARG A 179 -7.67 -10.74 6.67
N LYS A 180 -6.95 -9.75 7.21
CA LYS A 180 -5.52 -9.89 7.53
C LYS A 180 -5.30 -10.98 8.57
#